data_AF-A0A7W2GS97-F1
#
_entry.id   AF-A0A7W2GS97-F1
#
_cell.length_a   1.000
_cell.length_b   1.000
_cell.length_c   1.000
_cell.angle_alpha   90.00
_cell.angle_beta   90.00
_cell.angle_gamma   90.00
#
_symmetry.space_group_name_H-M   'P 1'
#
loop_
_entity.id
_entity.type
_entity.pdbx_description
1 polymer ?
#
loop_
_entity_poly.entity_id
_entity_poly.type
_entity_poly.pdbx_seq_one_letter_code
_entity_poly.pdbx_strand_id
1 'polypeptide(L)' 'MFDEEPVRKTHMIPFGGDLSALSVLDLEARLLDLRAEIARTEAALEGKKQSMARAENFFKK' A
#
# COMPACT_ATOMS: atom_id res chain seq x y z
N MET A 1 9.32 -25.25 -9.28
CA MET A 1 10.36 -24.22 -9.05
C MET A 1 9.61 -23.03 -8.50
N PHE A 2 9.70 -22.80 -7.19
CA PHE A 2 9.03 -21.65 -6.56
C PHE A 2 9.94 -20.45 -6.80
N ASP A 3 9.58 -19.60 -7.76
CA ASP A 3 10.18 -18.28 -7.89
C ASP A 3 9.73 -17.47 -6.68
N GLU A 4 10.58 -17.48 -5.65
CA GLU A 4 10.45 -16.66 -4.47
C GLU A 4 10.66 -15.21 -4.93
N GLU A 5 9.57 -14.56 -5.35
CA GLU A 5 9.61 -13.14 -5.72
C GLU A 5 10.25 -12.37 -4.56
N PRO A 6 11.25 -11.51 -4.82
CA PRO A 6 11.93 -10.80 -3.76
C PRO A 6 10.91 -9.97 -2.99
N VAL A 7 10.72 -10.31 -1.71
CA VAL A 7 9.86 -9.59 -0.79
C VAL A 7 10.35 -8.15 -0.77
N ARG A 8 9.66 -7.27 -1.51
CA ARG A 8 10.01 -5.86 -1.57
C ARG A 8 9.97 -5.37 -0.14
N LYS A 9 11.12 -4.91 0.38
CA LYS A 9 11.18 -4.37 1.74
C LYS A 9 10.09 -3.32 1.86
N THR A 10 9.13 -3.56 2.75
CA THR A 10 8.07 -2.60 3.06
C THR A 10 8.78 -1.34 3.53
N HIS A 11 8.84 -0.33 2.68
CA HIS A 11 9.32 0.97 3.07
C HIS A 11 8.31 1.51 4.09
N MET A 12 8.64 1.34 5.38
CA MET A 12 7.79 1.85 6.45
C MET A 12 7.85 3.36 6.42
N ILE A 13 6.76 3.99 5.98
CA ILE A 13 6.60 5.43 6.11
C ILE A 13 6.14 5.68 7.55
N PRO A 14 6.95 6.32 8.41
CA PRO A 14 6.58 6.54 9.80
C PRO A 14 5.42 7.55 9.86
N PHE A 15 4.21 7.08 10.17
CA PHE A 15 3.04 7.95 10.34
C PHE A 15 3.12 8.77 11.63
N GLY A 16 2.65 10.01 11.60
CA GLY A 16 2.55 10.86 12.80
C GLY A 16 3.87 11.41 13.35
N GLY A 17 4.96 11.35 12.59
CA GLY A 17 6.22 11.99 12.97
C GLY A 17 6.11 13.53 12.98
N ASP A 18 6.89 14.19 13.85
CA ASP A 18 6.96 15.66 13.90
C ASP A 18 7.45 16.22 12.56
N LEU A 19 6.69 17.17 12.01
CA LEU A 19 6.97 17.83 10.74
C LEU A 19 7.74 19.13 10.91
N SER A 20 7.81 19.67 12.13
CA SER A 20 8.41 20.98 12.39
C SER A 20 9.90 21.04 12.11
N ALA A 21 10.59 19.89 12.20
CA ALA A 21 12.02 19.74 11.94
C ALA A 21 12.35 19.37 10.48
N LEU A 22 11.35 19.17 9.61
CA LEU A 22 11.56 18.75 8.22
C LEU A 22 11.71 19.96 7.29
N SER A 23 12.61 19.87 6.32
CA SER A 23 12.69 20.86 5.25
C SER A 23 11.53 20.70 4.26
N VAL A 24 11.32 21.70 3.38
CA VAL A 24 10.33 21.61 2.30
C VAL A 24 10.59 20.39 1.40
N LEU A 25 11.85 20.14 1.05
CA LEU A 25 12.22 19.00 0.21
C LEU A 25 11.93 17.66 0.90
N ASP A 26 12.18 17.57 2.21
CA ASP A 26 11.85 16.37 2.99
C ASP A 26 10.34 16.12 3.02
N LEU A 27 9.54 17.19 3.14
CA LEU A 27 8.08 17.11 3.11
C LEU A 27 7.57 16.68 1.73
N GLU A 28 8.17 17.17 0.64
CA GLU A 28 7.85 16.75 -0.72
C GLU A 28 8.18 15.28 -0.97
N ALA A 29 9.37 14.83 -0.57
CA ALA A 29 9.78 13.42 -0.66
C ALA A 29 8.82 12.51 0.15
N ARG A 30 8.50 12.92 1.38
CA ARG A 30 7.56 12.21 2.23
C ARG A 30 6.16 12.13 1.61
N LEU A 31 5.68 13.21 0.99
CA LEU A 31 4.39 13.22 0.28
C LEU A 31 4.38 12.27 -0.91
N LEU A 32 5.48 12.22 -1.67
CA LEU A 32 5.62 11.30 -2.80
C LEU A 32 5.52 9.84 -2.31
N ASP A 33 6.23 9.49 -1.26
CA ASP A 33 6.20 8.14 -0.68
C ASP A 33 4.79 7.77 -0.18
N LEU A 34 4.13 8.69 0.53
CA LEU A 34 2.77 8.47 1.05
C LEU A 34 1.76 8.23 -0.07
N ARG A 35 1.85 8.99 -1.18
CA ARG A 35 0.97 8.78 -2.34
C ARG A 35 1.19 7.43 -3.00
N ALA A 36 2.45 7.00 -3.12
CA ALA A 36 2.76 5.67 -3.65
C ALA A 36 2.18 4.57 -2.74
N GLU A 37 2.23 4.75 -1.42
CA GLU A 37 1.67 3.79 -0.47
C GLU A 37 0.13 3.76 -0.49
N ILE A 38 -0.52 4.92 -0.64
CA ILE A 38 -1.97 5.01 -0.85
C ILE A 38 -2.36 4.19 -2.09
N ALA A 39 -1.70 4.41 -3.22
CA ALA A 39 -2.00 3.69 -4.47
C ALA A 39 -1.81 2.17 -4.32
N ARG A 40 -0.75 1.71 -3.63
CA ARG A 40 -0.54 0.29 -3.33
C ARG A 40 -1.68 -0.28 -2.47
N THR A 41 -2.08 0.46 -1.44
CA THR A 41 -3.15 0.06 -0.51
C THR A 41 -4.49 -0.03 -1.23
N GLU A 42 -4.81 0.93 -2.10
CA GLU A 42 -6.02 0.95 -2.91
C GLU A 42 -6.09 -0.24 -3.88
N ALA A 43 -4.98 -0.57 -4.55
CA ALA A 43 -4.91 -1.74 -5.43
C ALA A 43 -5.12 -3.05 -4.65
N ALA A 44 -4.51 -3.18 -3.47
CA ALA A 44 -4.70 -4.36 -2.62
C ALA A 44 -6.14 -4.47 -2.10
N LEU A 45 -6.76 -3.35 -1.73
CA LEU A 45 -8.16 -3.27 -1.31
C LEU A 45 -9.09 -3.74 -2.43
N GLU A 46 -8.90 -3.25 -3.64
CA GLU A 46 -9.71 -3.63 -4.80
C GLU A 46 -9.55 -5.13 -5.12
N GLY A 47 -8.32 -5.65 -5.11
CA GLY A 47 -8.09 -7.09 -5.27
C GLY A 47 -8.82 -7.94 -4.22
N LYS A 48 -8.83 -7.50 -2.96
CA LYS A 48 -9.59 -8.18 -1.89
C LYS A 48 -11.10 -8.11 -2.11
N LYS A 49 -11.65 -6.96 -2.50
CA LYS A 49 -13.08 -6.81 -2.82
C LYS A 49 -13.52 -7.76 -3.93
N GLN A 50 -12.73 -7.85 -5.00
CA GLN A 50 -13.02 -8.76 -6.11
C GLN A 50 -12.96 -10.23 -5.68
N SER A 51 -11.98 -10.59 -4.84
CA SER A 51 -11.90 -11.94 -4.28
C SER A 51 -13.13 -12.28 -3.43
N MET A 52 -13.60 -11.35 -2.60
CA MET A 52 -14.81 -11.54 -1.80
C MET A 52 -16.05 -11.70 -2.67
N ALA A 53 -16.24 -10.84 -3.66
CA ALA A 53 -17.37 -10.92 -4.58
C ALA A 53 -17.41 -12.25 -5.36
N ARG A 54 -16.23 -12.76 -5.78
CA ARG A 54 -16.12 -14.08 -6.41
C ARG A 54 -16.51 -15.20 -5.45
N ALA A 55 -16.05 -15.15 -4.20
CA ALA A 55 -16.39 -16.14 -3.19
C ALA A 55 -17.90 -16.14 -2.92
N GLU A 56 -18.51 -14.98 -2.70
CA GLU A 56 -19.96 -14.86 -2.48
C GLU A 56 -20.78 -15.43 -3.64
N ASN A 57 -20.37 -15.16 -4.88
CA ASN A 57 -21.06 -15.69 -6.07
C ASN A 57 -20.87 -17.21 -6.25
N PHE A 58 -19.77 -17.78 -5.74
CA PHE A 58 -19.55 -19.23 -5.73
C PHE A 58 -20.47 -19.92 -4.72
N PHE A 59 -20.64 -19.36 -3.51
CA PHE A 59 -21.48 -19.95 -2.46
C PHE A 59 -23.00 -19.77 -2.66
N LYS A 60 -23.43 -18.86 -3.55
CA LYS A 60 -24.85 -18.61 -3.86
C LYS A 60 -25.39 -19.48 -5.02
N LYS A 61 -24.56 -20.31 -5.66
CA LYS A 61 -24.96 -21.32 -6.65
C LYS A 61 -25.13 -22.68 -5.97
#